data_AF-A0A4R7BRU8-F1
#
_entry.id   AF-A0A4R7BRU8-F1
#
_cell.length_a   1.000
_cell.length_b   1.000
_cell.length_c   1.000
_cell.angle_alpha   90.00
_cell.angle_beta   90.00
_cell.angle_gamma   90.00
#
_symmetry.space_group_name_H-M   'P 1'
#
loop_
_entity.id
_entity.type
_entity.pdbx_description
1 polymer ?
#
loop_
_entity_poly.entity_id
_entity_poly.type
_entity_poly.pdbx_seq_one_letter_code
_entity_poly.pdbx_strand_id
1 'polypeptide(L)'
;MSLLGFYDFVSTLIEGAINLRMKERALVRREAEALTRQAGAAAFDTAQQVAAMARERGDHQSTKLWLKIASEIARREPSQRT
;
A
#
# COMPACT_ATOMS: atom_id res chain seq x y z
N MET A 1 34.16 7.09 -15.64
CA MET A 1 32.71 6.76 -15.69
C MET A 1 32.07 7.76 -16.63
N SER A 2 31.52 7.34 -17.77
CA SER A 2 30.94 8.26 -18.77
C SER A 2 29.54 8.72 -18.33
N LEU A 3 29.12 9.90 -18.80
CA LEU A 3 27.77 10.44 -18.53
C LEU A 3 26.66 9.48 -18.99
N LEU A 4 26.88 8.74 -20.08
CA LEU A 4 25.97 7.67 -20.53
C LEU A 4 25.86 6.51 -19.52
N GLY A 5 26.99 6.03 -18.97
CA GLY A 5 26.96 4.93 -18.00
C GLY A 5 26.33 5.30 -16.65
N PHE A 6 26.38 6.57 -16.26
CA PHE A 6 25.67 7.06 -15.08
C PHE A 6 24.15 7.18 -15.32
N TYR A 7 23.75 7.62 -16.51
CA TYR A 7 22.34 7.71 -16.89
C TYR A 7 21.66 6.33 -16.92
N ASP A 8 22.31 5.33 -17.52
CA ASP A 8 21.77 3.96 -17.58
C ASP A 8 21.61 3.34 -16.18
N PHE A 9 22.56 3.61 -15.28
CA PHE A 9 22.49 3.18 -13.88
C PHE A 9 21.31 3.83 -13.15
N VAL A 10 21.11 5.14 -13.32
CA VAL A 10 20.00 5.87 -12.70
C VAL A 10 18.65 5.42 -13.28
N SER A 11 18.55 5.21 -14.61
CA SER A 11 17.32 4.69 -15.24
C SER A 11 16.93 3.34 -14.66
N THR A 12 17.89 2.43 -14.51
CA THR A 12 17.66 1.09 -13.94
C THR A 12 17.15 1.17 -12.50
N LEU A 13 17.71 2.06 -11.67
CA LEU A 13 17.24 2.27 -10.30
C LEU A 13 15.82 2.84 -10.26
N ILE A 14 15.51 3.77 -11.15
CA ILE A 14 14.18 4.37 -11.27
C ILE A 14 13.17 3.31 -11.70
N GLU A 15 13.46 2.51 -12.72
CA GLU A 15 12.60 1.42 -13.19
C GLU A 15 12.38 0.36 -12.11
N GLY A 16 13.44 -0.02 -11.39
CA GLY A 16 13.34 -0.91 -10.24
C GLY A 16 12.43 -0.36 -9.13
N ALA A 17 12.60 0.92 -8.77
CA ALA A 17 11.77 1.59 -7.77
C ALA A 17 10.30 1.72 -8.21
N ILE A 18 10.06 2.02 -9.48
CA ILE A 18 8.72 2.06 -10.07
C ILE A 18 8.07 0.68 -9.97
N ASN A 19 8.76 -0.38 -10.41
CA ASN A 19 8.24 -1.75 -10.36
C ASN A 19 7.92 -2.21 -8.94
N LEU A 20 8.77 -1.90 -7.96
CA LEU A 20 8.51 -2.20 -6.55
C LEU A 20 7.27 -1.47 -6.03
N ARG A 21 7.13 -0.18 -6.35
CA ARG A 21 5.94 0.60 -5.99
C ARG A 21 4.68 0.08 -6.66
N MET A 22 4.75 -0.36 -7.92
CA MET A 22 3.60 -0.97 -8.60
C MET A 22 3.18 -2.27 -7.91
N LYS A 23 4.14 -3.15 -7.57
CA LYS A 23 3.86 -4.39 -6.83
C LYS A 23 3.24 -4.12 -5.45
N GLU A 24 3.78 -3.15 -4.72
CA GLU A 24 3.23 -2.75 -3.42
C GLU A 24 1.80 -2.21 -3.56
N ARG A 25 1.53 -1.35 -4.55
CA ARG A 25 0.18 -0.86 -4.84
C ARG A 25 -0.78 -1.98 -5.22
N ALA A 26 -0.35 -2.94 -6.03
CA ALA A 26 -1.16 -4.09 -6.41
C ALA A 26 -1.50 -4.97 -5.19
N LEU A 27 -0.53 -5.18 -4.30
CA LEU A 27 -0.75 -5.89 -3.03
C LEU A 27 -1.76 -5.15 -2.15
N VAL A 28 -1.53 -3.86 -1.88
CA VAL A 28 -2.43 -3.02 -1.06
C VAL A 28 -3.85 -3.05 -1.62
N ARG A 29 -4.00 -2.95 -2.94
CA ARG A 29 -5.28 -3.06 -3.63
C ARG A 29 -5.96 -4.40 -3.38
N ARG A 30 -5.23 -5.50 -3.57
CA ARG A 30 -5.78 -6.86 -3.39
C ARG A 30 -6.23 -7.10 -1.95
N GLU A 31 -5.43 -6.68 -0.98
CA GLU A 31 -5.73 -6.83 0.44
C GLU A 31 -6.91 -5.93 0.86
N ALA A 32 -6.96 -4.69 0.38
CA ALA A 32 -8.10 -3.81 0.58
C ALA A 32 -9.39 -4.44 0.04
N GLU A 33 -9.37 -4.98 -1.18
CA GLU A 33 -10.53 -5.67 -1.77
C GLU A 33 -10.92 -6.92 -0.97
N ALA A 34 -9.96 -7.71 -0.50
CA ALA A 34 -10.23 -8.88 0.32
C ALA A 34 -10.86 -8.49 1.67
N LEU A 35 -10.32 -7.47 2.33
CA LEU A 35 -10.83 -6.98 3.60
C LEU A 35 -12.23 -6.39 3.45
N THR A 36 -12.49 -5.60 2.40
CA THR A 36 -13.84 -5.09 2.10
C THR A 36 -14.83 -6.21 1.82
N ARG A 37 -14.43 -7.28 1.11
CA ARG A 37 -15.30 -8.45 0.89
C ARG A 37 -15.64 -9.20 2.18
N GLN A 38 -14.71 -9.24 3.14
CA GLN A 38 -14.89 -9.99 4.39
C GLN A 38 -15.61 -9.18 5.48
N ALA A 39 -15.21 -7.92 5.67
CA ALA A 39 -15.67 -7.06 6.76
C ALA A 39 -16.70 -6.02 6.33
N GLY A 40 -16.96 -5.87 5.03
CA GLY A 40 -17.94 -4.93 4.49
C GLY A 40 -17.64 -3.49 4.92
N ALA A 41 -18.64 -2.80 5.45
CA ALA A 41 -18.53 -1.41 5.93
C ALA A 41 -17.50 -1.25 7.08
N ALA A 42 -17.22 -2.31 7.85
CA ALA A 42 -16.26 -2.26 8.95
C ALA A 42 -14.79 -2.40 8.48
N ALA A 43 -14.53 -2.62 7.20
CA ALA A 43 -13.19 -2.90 6.68
C ALA A 43 -12.18 -1.77 6.95
N PHE A 44 -12.61 -0.51 6.83
CA PHE A 44 -11.75 0.64 7.12
C PHE A 44 -11.32 0.67 8.58
N ASP A 45 -12.27 0.60 9.50
CA ASP A 45 -12.00 0.62 10.95
C ASP A 45 -11.17 -0.58 11.37
N THR A 46 -11.41 -1.75 10.78
CA THR A 46 -10.62 -2.96 11.01
C THR A 46 -9.16 -2.73 10.62
N ALA A 47 -8.89 -2.17 9.44
CA ALA A 47 -7.52 -1.88 9.01
C ALA A 47 -6.81 -0.86 9.93
N GLN A 48 -7.54 0.15 10.42
CA GLN A 48 -7.01 1.13 11.38
C GLN A 48 -6.65 0.48 12.72
N GLN A 49 -7.51 -0.40 13.25
CA GLN A 49 -7.25 -1.12 14.50
C GLN A 49 -6.03 -2.03 14.38
N VAL A 50 -5.87 -2.75 13.26
CA VAL A 50 -4.68 -3.59 13.06
C VAL A 50 -3.42 -2.74 12.92
N ALA A 51 -3.48 -1.58 12.27
CA ALA A 51 -2.37 -0.64 12.24
C ALA A 51 -1.97 -0.14 13.65
N ALA A 52 -2.96 0.16 14.50
CA ALA A 52 -2.72 0.56 15.88
C ALA A 52 -2.05 -0.56 16.70
N MET A 53 -2.55 -1.79 16.62
CA MET A 53 -1.95 -2.95 17.28
C MET A 53 -0.51 -3.23 16.80
N ALA A 54 -0.25 -3.11 15.49
CA ALA A 54 1.09 -3.26 14.94
C ALA A 54 2.04 -2.19 15.49
N ARG A 55 1.55 -0.95 15.62
CA ARG A 55 2.32 0.17 16.18
C ARG A 55 2.67 -0.05 17.64
N GLU A 56 1.72 -0.52 18.46
CA GLU A 56 1.94 -0.84 19.87
C GLU A 56 3.02 -1.93 20.04
N ARG A 57 3.10 -2.87 19.10
CA ARG A 57 4.13 -3.93 19.07
C ARG A 57 5.47 -3.47 18.51
N GLY A 58 5.59 -2.22 18.06
CA GLY A 58 6.79 -1.69 17.40
C GLY A 58 7.00 -2.20 15.96
N ASP A 59 6.00 -2.87 15.37
CA ASP A 59 6.07 -3.33 13.98
C ASP A 59 5.70 -2.20 13.01
N HIS A 60 6.71 -1.40 12.67
CA HIS A 60 6.56 -0.26 11.77
C HIS A 60 6.20 -0.66 10.33
N GLN A 61 6.65 -1.83 9.87
CA GLN A 61 6.36 -2.28 8.50
C GLN A 61 4.88 -2.64 8.38
N SER A 62 4.36 -3.44 9.32
CA SER A 62 2.94 -3.79 9.36
C SER A 62 2.07 -2.55 9.57
N THR A 63 2.48 -1.63 10.46
CA THR A 63 1.75 -0.36 10.65
C THR A 63 1.58 0.39 9.33
N LYS A 64 2.67 0.55 8.56
CA LYS A 64 2.64 1.26 7.27
C LYS A 64 1.78 0.54 6.23
N LEU A 65 1.85 -0.79 6.19
CA LEU A 65 1.04 -1.59 5.28
C LEU A 65 -0.46 -1.43 5.57
N TRP A 66 -0.86 -1.60 6.84
CA TRP A 66 -2.27 -1.50 7.24
C TRP A 66 -2.84 -0.08 7.06
N LEU A 67 -2.05 0.96 7.28
CA LEU A 67 -2.46 2.34 6.96
C LEU A 67 -2.64 2.57 5.45
N LYS A 68 -1.80 1.96 4.60
CA LYS A 68 -1.98 2.01 3.14
C LYS A 68 -3.24 1.28 2.71
N ILE A 69 -3.54 0.12 3.30
CA ILE A 69 -4.77 -0.64 3.06
C ILE A 69 -5.99 0.20 3.46
N ALA A 70 -6.00 0.79 4.67
CA ALA A 70 -7.09 1.67 5.11
C ALA A 70 -7.30 2.86 4.17
N SER A 71 -6.20 3.49 3.72
CA SER A 71 -6.27 4.61 2.77
C SER A 71 -6.84 4.20 1.41
N GLU A 72 -6.53 3.00 0.93
CA GLU A 72 -7.05 2.46 -0.32
C GLU A 72 -8.55 2.10 -0.21
N ILE A 73 -8.99 1.58 0.93
CA ILE A 73 -10.42 1.34 1.22
C ILE A 73 -11.18 2.67 1.21
N ALA A 74 -10.71 3.66 1.96
CA ALA A 74 -11.34 4.98 2.03
C ALA A 74 -11.39 5.69 0.66
N ARG A 75 -10.40 5.47 -0.21
CA ARG A 75 -10.42 5.99 -1.58
C ARG A 75 -11.53 5.37 -2.45
N ARG A 76 -11.92 4.13 -2.18
CA ARG A 76 -12.89 3.35 -2.96
C ARG A 76 -14.32 3.50 -2.45
N GLU A 77 -14.50 3.77 -1.16
CA GLU A 77 -15.82 3.99 -0.58
C GLU A 77 -16.64 5.14 -1.22
N PRO A 78 -16.05 6.31 -1.61
CA PRO A 78 -16.82 7.35 -2.32
C PRO A 78 -17.34 6.91 -3.69
N SER A 79 -16.77 5.87 -4.31
CA SER A 79 -17.20 5.33 -5.61
C SER A 79 -18.18 4.15 -5.51
N GLN A 80 -18.58 3.72 -4.31
CA GLN A 80 -19.60 2.67 -4.11
C GLN A 80 -20.99 3.20 -3.72
N ARG A 81 -21.19 4.54 -3.69
CA ARG A 81 -22.47 5.20 -3.34
C ARG A 81 -23.21 5.84 -4.52
N THR A 82 -22.79 5.59 -5.76
CA THR A 82 -23.44 6.03 -7.01
C THR A 82 -23.88 4.82 -7.81
#